data_AF-A0A4Q3CM68-F1
#
_entry.id   AF-A0A4Q3CM68-F1
#
_cell.length_a   1.000
_cell.length_b   1.000
_cell.length_c   1.000
_cell.angle_alpha   90.00
_cell.angle_beta   90.00
_cell.angle_gamma   90.00
#
_symmetry.space_group_name_H-M   'P 1'
#
loop_
_entity.id
_entity.type
_entity.pdbx_description
1 polymer ?
#
loop_
_entity_poly.entity_id
_entity_poly.type
_entity_poly.pdbx_seq_one_letter_code
_entity_poly.pdbx_strand_id
1 'polypeptide(L)'
;MNIRTIALTLSLFAAASCRQENIIPVTETDAIAIKTEKITIENYAKAVESAGIITSDKEARLSFKVTGIISKLYVHEGDMVQKGQLMATLDQTEISAQLQQAKNDYEKAQRNHNRMGNLHKDSAATQEEFENSATSLNSARQLYNIARFNKQYATIYANQSGSVIKKEMSEGEITTAGTTVYTINASGSEDWVIRIGLPDKEWVKLKKGDTATITTDAYGDKKFKAVVSEIG
;
A
#
# COMPACT_ATOMS: atom_id res chain seq x y z
N MET A 1 -28.00 -66.38 -9.32
CA MET A 1 -28.25 -67.81 -9.58
C MET A 1 -28.60 -67.94 -11.05
N ASN A 2 -27.67 -68.45 -11.85
CA ASN A 2 -27.87 -68.80 -13.26
C ASN A 2 -28.81 -70.01 -13.38
N ILE A 3 -29.47 -70.19 -14.55
CA ILE A 3 -30.00 -71.42 -15.20
C ILE A 3 -31.15 -70.93 -16.13
N ARG A 4 -31.11 -70.91 -17.48
CA ARG A 4 -30.89 -71.91 -18.57
C ARG A 4 -31.92 -73.05 -18.66
N THR A 5 -32.42 -73.28 -19.89
CA THR A 5 -33.23 -74.42 -20.45
C THR A 5 -34.76 -74.30 -20.23
N ILE A 6 -35.69 -74.60 -21.17
CA ILE A 6 -36.05 -75.83 -21.96
C ILE A 6 -37.10 -75.38 -23.03
N ALA A 7 -36.97 -75.55 -24.37
CA ALA A 7 -37.23 -76.72 -25.25
C ALA A 7 -38.68 -77.27 -25.33
N LEU A 8 -39.34 -77.19 -26.50
CA LEU A 8 -40.35 -78.15 -27.04
C LEU A 8 -40.80 -77.69 -28.46
N THR A 9 -40.22 -78.18 -29.56
CA THR A 9 -40.74 -79.21 -30.50
C THR A 9 -42.24 -79.17 -30.82
N LEU A 10 -42.64 -79.02 -32.09
CA LEU A 10 -43.32 -80.09 -32.87
C LEU A 10 -43.53 -79.74 -34.37
N SER A 11 -42.95 -80.60 -35.23
CA SER A 11 -43.36 -81.03 -36.58
C SER A 11 -44.73 -80.61 -37.13
N LEU A 12 -44.79 -80.10 -38.37
CA LEU A 12 -45.58 -80.76 -39.44
C LEU A 12 -45.19 -80.31 -40.87
N PHE A 13 -45.20 -81.30 -41.76
CA PHE A 13 -44.82 -81.31 -43.18
C PHE A 13 -46.08 -81.12 -44.03
N ALA A 14 -46.10 -80.24 -45.05
CA ALA A 14 -46.91 -80.41 -46.26
C ALA A 14 -46.57 -79.34 -47.32
N ALA A 15 -46.40 -79.81 -48.55
CA ALA A 15 -45.88 -79.09 -49.69
C ALA A 15 -46.92 -78.24 -50.45
N ALA A 16 -46.37 -77.29 -51.22
CA ALA A 16 -46.89 -76.74 -52.47
C ALA A 16 -48.23 -75.99 -52.44
N SER A 17 -48.15 -74.66 -52.42
CA SER A 17 -48.52 -73.86 -53.61
C SER A 17 -48.11 -72.40 -53.38
N CYS A 18 -47.11 -71.92 -54.13
CA CYS A 18 -46.73 -70.51 -54.15
C CYS A 18 -47.90 -69.68 -54.68
N ARG A 19 -48.53 -68.91 -53.79
CA ARG A 19 -49.35 -67.76 -54.15
C ARG A 19 -48.74 -66.56 -53.45
N GLN A 20 -47.91 -65.84 -54.21
CA GLN A 20 -47.11 -64.72 -53.75
C GLN A 20 -48.02 -63.51 -53.55
N GLU A 21 -48.48 -63.37 -52.32
CA GLU A 21 -49.16 -62.18 -51.84
C GLU A 21 -48.06 -61.16 -51.52
N ASN A 22 -47.89 -60.19 -52.41
CA ASN A 22 -46.90 -59.12 -52.31
C ASN A 22 -47.19 -58.26 -51.07
N ILE A 23 -46.55 -58.60 -49.97
CA ILE A 23 -46.43 -57.74 -48.79
C ILE A 23 -45.51 -56.60 -49.22
N ILE A 24 -46.08 -55.42 -49.42
CA ILE A 24 -45.35 -54.18 -49.66
C ILE A 24 -44.44 -53.97 -48.44
N PRO A 25 -43.10 -54.07 -48.57
CA PRO A 25 -42.22 -53.71 -47.47
C PRO A 25 -42.48 -52.23 -47.17
N VAL A 26 -42.78 -51.91 -45.92
CA VAL A 26 -42.81 -50.53 -45.46
C VAL A 26 -41.40 -50.01 -45.69
N THR A 27 -41.22 -49.29 -46.79
CA THR A 27 -39.97 -48.68 -47.19
C THR A 27 -39.53 -47.83 -46.01
N GLU A 28 -38.45 -48.25 -45.34
CA GLU A 28 -37.71 -47.40 -44.43
C GLU A 28 -37.46 -46.10 -45.19
N THR A 29 -38.13 -45.04 -44.74
CA THR A 29 -37.99 -43.71 -45.29
C THR A 29 -36.51 -43.38 -45.29
N ASP A 30 -35.99 -43.04 -46.47
CA ASP A 30 -34.60 -42.65 -46.70
C ASP A 30 -34.23 -41.54 -45.71
N ALA A 31 -33.58 -41.93 -44.61
CA ALA A 31 -33.29 -41.04 -43.52
C ALA A 31 -32.12 -40.16 -43.96
N ILE A 32 -32.42 -38.91 -44.30
CA ILE A 32 -31.40 -37.94 -44.71
C ILE A 32 -30.40 -37.78 -43.56
N ALA A 33 -29.18 -38.28 -43.77
CA ALA A 33 -28.11 -38.21 -42.80
C ALA A 33 -27.68 -36.75 -42.59
N ILE A 34 -28.17 -36.13 -41.52
CA ILE A 34 -27.76 -34.80 -41.09
C ILE A 34 -26.64 -34.91 -40.07
N LYS A 35 -25.57 -34.16 -40.30
CA LYS A 35 -24.42 -34.12 -39.39
C LYS A 35 -24.80 -33.30 -38.16
N THR A 36 -25.08 -33.98 -37.05
CA THR A 36 -25.34 -33.35 -35.76
C THR A 36 -24.07 -33.27 -34.96
N GLU A 37 -23.80 -32.13 -34.31
CA GLU A 37 -22.81 -32.05 -33.25
C GLU A 37 -23.50 -32.05 -31.89
N LYS A 38 -22.94 -32.83 -30.97
CA LYS A 38 -23.43 -32.90 -29.59
C LYS A 38 -22.95 -31.65 -28.85
N ILE A 39 -23.88 -30.73 -28.57
CA ILE A 39 -23.58 -29.53 -27.80
C ILE A 39 -23.19 -29.95 -26.38
N THR A 40 -21.93 -29.71 -26.02
CA THR A 40 -21.43 -29.91 -24.67
C THR A 40 -21.28 -28.53 -24.05
N ILE A 41 -22.03 -28.27 -22.97
CA ILE A 41 -21.93 -27.01 -22.23
C ILE A 41 -20.69 -27.10 -21.37
N GLU A 42 -19.59 -26.53 -21.86
CA GLU A 42 -18.38 -26.33 -21.05
C GLU A 42 -18.45 -24.96 -20.37
N ASN A 43 -18.07 -24.93 -19.09
CA ASN A 43 -17.96 -23.67 -18.35
C ASN A 43 -16.71 -22.92 -18.83
N TYR A 44 -16.91 -21.98 -19.75
CA TYR A 44 -15.84 -21.11 -20.25
C TYR A 44 -15.67 -19.88 -19.35
N ALA A 45 -14.69 -19.92 -18.46
CA ALA A 45 -14.27 -18.75 -17.71
C ALA A 45 -13.22 -17.98 -18.52
N LYS A 46 -13.65 -16.92 -19.22
CA LYS A 46 -12.71 -16.00 -19.89
C LYS A 46 -11.89 -15.28 -18.81
N ALA A 47 -10.57 -15.49 -18.81
CA ALA A 47 -9.66 -14.74 -17.95
C ALA A 47 -9.75 -13.25 -18.25
N VAL A 48 -9.73 -12.43 -17.20
CA VAL A 48 -9.59 -10.98 -17.32
C VAL A 48 -8.10 -10.69 -17.46
N GLU A 49 -7.71 -10.07 -18.57
CA GLU A 49 -6.34 -9.69 -18.87
C GLU A 49 -6.26 -8.18 -18.97
N SER A 50 -5.39 -7.56 -18.18
CA SER A 50 -5.19 -6.11 -18.20
C SER A 50 -3.79 -5.74 -17.73
N ALA A 51 -3.32 -4.58 -18.16
CA ALA A 51 -2.06 -4.00 -17.75
C ALA A 51 -2.25 -3.10 -16.53
N GLY A 52 -1.29 -3.13 -15.61
CA GLY A 52 -1.32 -2.33 -14.39
C GLY A 52 0.04 -1.75 -14.06
N ILE A 53 0.04 -0.81 -13.11
CA ILE A 53 1.24 -0.18 -12.60
C ILE A 53 1.57 -0.79 -11.25
N ILE A 54 2.83 -1.23 -11.08
CA ILE A 54 3.35 -1.68 -9.80
C ILE A 54 3.60 -0.44 -8.94
N THR A 55 2.98 -0.41 -7.76
CA THR A 55 3.06 0.68 -6.79
C THR A 55 3.25 0.11 -5.38
N SER A 56 3.41 0.98 -4.39
CA SER A 56 3.40 0.62 -2.99
C SER A 56 2.38 1.48 -2.27
N ASP A 57 1.55 0.86 -1.44
CA ASP A 57 0.56 1.56 -0.62
C ASP A 57 1.17 2.21 0.63
N LYS A 58 2.40 1.81 1.02
CA LYS A 58 3.10 2.32 2.21
C LYS A 58 4.11 3.41 1.87
N GLU A 59 3.61 4.54 1.39
CA GLU A 59 4.40 5.76 1.21
C GLU A 59 4.41 6.62 2.48
N ALA A 60 5.59 7.09 2.88
CA ALA A 60 5.75 8.12 3.91
C ALA A 60 6.24 9.42 3.28
N ARG A 61 5.47 10.48 3.49
CA ARG A 61 5.82 11.85 3.07
C ARG A 61 6.52 12.55 4.23
N LEU A 62 7.76 12.96 4.00
CA LEU A 62 8.61 13.61 4.97
C LEU A 62 8.68 15.11 4.68
N SER A 63 8.47 15.90 5.72
CA SER A 63 8.42 17.36 5.67
C SER A 63 9.08 17.96 6.91
N PHE A 64 9.58 19.18 6.79
CA PHE A 64 9.98 19.95 7.97
C PHE A 64 8.74 20.41 8.76
N LYS A 65 8.86 20.53 10.09
CA LYS A 65 7.82 21.18 10.91
C LYS A 65 8.03 22.68 11.08
N VAL A 66 9.15 23.21 10.59
CA VAL A 66 9.50 24.62 10.66
C VAL A 66 9.77 25.14 9.26
N THR A 67 9.44 26.41 9.04
CA THR A 67 9.70 27.12 7.79
C THR A 67 11.17 27.54 7.74
N GLY A 68 11.80 27.45 6.57
CA GLY A 68 13.18 27.90 6.38
C GLY A 68 13.71 27.61 4.98
N ILE A 69 14.98 27.93 4.76
CA ILE A 69 15.68 27.62 3.50
C ILE A 69 16.33 26.25 3.64
N ILE A 70 16.19 25.39 2.63
CA ILE A 70 16.87 24.10 2.58
C ILE A 70 18.36 24.35 2.35
N SER A 71 19.19 24.00 3.34
CA SER A 71 20.64 24.16 3.23
C SER A 71 21.26 23.01 2.45
N LYS A 72 20.87 21.76 2.76
CA LYS A 72 21.43 20.55 2.12
C LYS A 72 20.42 19.41 2.05
N LEU A 73 20.53 18.63 0.98
CA LEU A 73 19.81 17.40 0.70
C LEU A 73 20.84 16.28 0.52
N TYR A 74 20.87 15.35 1.48
CA TYR A 74 21.91 14.31 1.56
C TYR A 74 21.60 13.06 0.74
N VAL A 75 20.34 12.91 0.29
CA VAL A 75 19.85 11.72 -0.39
C VAL A 75 19.15 12.10 -1.69
N HIS A 76 19.27 11.22 -2.68
CA HIS A 76 18.71 11.37 -4.01
C HIS A 76 17.58 10.38 -4.25
N GLU A 77 16.83 10.60 -5.33
CA GLU A 77 15.81 9.65 -5.77
C GLU A 77 16.46 8.32 -6.16
N GLY A 78 15.87 7.21 -5.70
CA GLY A 78 16.41 5.86 -5.86
C GLY A 78 17.38 5.42 -4.74
N ASP A 79 17.81 6.32 -3.85
CA ASP A 79 18.69 5.93 -2.74
C ASP A 79 17.94 5.11 -1.68
N MET A 80 18.62 4.09 -1.17
CA MET A 80 18.13 3.31 -0.02
C MET A 80 18.50 4.04 1.29
N VAL A 81 17.51 4.25 2.14
CA VAL A 81 17.66 4.91 3.44
C VAL A 81 17.29 3.99 4.58
N GLN A 82 17.97 4.14 5.71
CA GLN A 82 17.66 3.44 6.95
C GLN A 82 16.87 4.33 7.91
N LYS A 83 16.02 3.72 8.75
CA LYS A 83 15.32 4.44 9.83
C LYS A 83 16.33 5.24 10.68
N GLY A 84 16.08 6.54 10.81
CA GLY A 84 16.94 7.48 11.55
C GLY A 84 18.07 8.11 10.75
N GLN A 85 18.19 7.79 9.45
CA GLN A 85 19.19 8.41 8.57
C GLN A 85 18.84 9.87 8.29
N LEU A 86 19.85 10.76 8.36
CA LEU A 86 19.72 12.17 7.99
C LEU A 86 19.50 12.31 6.48
N MET A 87 18.45 13.01 6.09
CA MET A 87 18.07 13.20 4.68
C MET A 87 18.17 14.66 4.24
N ALA A 88 17.74 15.60 5.09
CA ALA A 88 17.80 17.03 4.79
C ALA A 88 18.03 17.89 6.03
N THR A 89 18.60 19.07 5.80
CA THR A 89 18.81 20.10 6.83
C THR A 89 18.40 21.46 6.30
N LEU A 90 17.69 22.24 7.10
CA LEU A 90 17.49 23.68 6.84
C LEU A 90 18.74 24.47 7.22
N ASP A 91 18.82 25.71 6.75
CA ASP A 91 19.76 26.70 7.30
C ASP A 91 19.45 26.93 8.79
N GLN A 92 20.41 26.53 9.62
CA GLN A 92 20.27 26.57 11.07
C GLN A 92 20.79 27.87 11.69
N THR A 93 21.23 28.85 10.90
CA THR A 93 21.84 30.08 11.41
C THR A 93 20.86 30.85 12.30
N GLU A 94 19.68 31.18 11.76
CA GLU A 94 18.64 31.88 12.51
C GLU A 94 18.07 31.02 13.64
N ILE A 95 17.80 29.74 13.35
CA ILE A 95 17.21 28.80 14.32
C ILE A 95 18.13 28.58 15.52
N SER A 96 19.46 28.50 15.29
CA SER A 96 20.44 28.37 16.35
C SER A 96 20.61 29.66 17.15
N ALA A 97 20.55 30.83 16.51
CA ALA A 97 20.57 32.11 17.20
C ALA A 97 19.36 32.28 18.12
N GLN A 98 18.16 31.95 17.64
CA GLN A 98 16.92 31.98 18.44
C GLN A 98 16.99 31.00 19.63
N LEU A 99 17.50 29.77 19.42
CA LEU A 99 17.72 28.82 20.51
C LEU A 99 18.70 29.36 21.54
N GLN A 100 19.80 29.96 21.11
CA GLN A 100 20.80 30.53 22.02
C GLN A 100 20.23 31.68 22.84
N GLN A 101 19.43 32.56 22.22
CA GLN A 101 18.73 33.63 22.93
C GLN A 101 17.80 33.08 24.00
N ALA A 102 16.92 32.14 23.64
CA ALA A 102 15.98 31.53 24.57
C ALA A 102 16.69 30.77 25.71
N LYS A 103 17.83 30.14 25.43
CA LYS A 103 18.69 29.50 26.45
C LYS A 103 19.23 30.51 27.45
N ASN A 104 19.74 31.64 26.97
CA ASN A 104 20.27 32.71 27.83
C ASN A 104 19.16 33.28 28.74
N ASP A 105 17.96 33.48 28.21
CA ASP A 105 16.81 33.98 28.96
C ASP A 105 16.33 32.98 30.02
N TYR A 106 16.29 31.70 29.68
CA TYR A 106 16.02 30.62 30.65
C TYR A 106 17.05 30.60 31.78
N GLU A 107 18.34 30.63 31.45
CA GLU A 107 19.40 30.64 32.47
C GLU A 107 19.37 31.88 33.36
N LYS A 108 19.06 33.06 32.79
CA LYS A 108 18.84 34.30 33.54
C LYS A 108 17.69 34.16 34.52
N ALA A 109 16.54 33.66 34.06
CA ALA A 109 15.37 33.46 34.91
C ALA A 109 15.63 32.42 36.00
N GLN A 110 16.38 31.36 35.69
CA GLN A 110 16.75 30.32 36.65
C GLN A 110 17.65 30.89 37.75
N ARG A 111 18.68 31.67 37.39
CA ARG A 111 19.52 32.35 38.39
C ARG A 111 18.71 33.32 39.25
N ASN A 112 17.77 34.05 38.65
CA ASN A 112 16.92 34.98 39.39
C ASN A 112 16.02 34.25 40.39
N HIS A 113 15.34 33.18 39.97
CA HIS A 113 14.49 32.37 40.83
C HIS A 113 15.27 31.74 41.99
N ASN A 114 16.46 31.20 41.71
CA ASN A 114 17.34 30.66 42.76
C ASN A 114 17.73 31.73 43.78
N ARG A 115 18.06 32.95 43.30
CA ARG A 115 18.37 34.09 44.18
C ARG A 115 17.16 34.53 45.01
N MET A 116 15.98 34.61 44.42
CA MET A 116 14.74 34.93 45.15
C MET A 116 14.41 33.86 46.19
N GLY A 117 14.65 32.58 45.88
CA GLY A 117 14.47 31.50 46.85
C GLY A 117 15.40 31.60 48.06
N ASN A 118 16.63 32.09 47.88
CA ASN A 118 17.53 32.36 49.00
C ASN A 118 17.07 33.59 49.80
N LEU A 119 16.75 34.70 49.13
CA LEU A 119 16.27 35.92 49.81
C LEU A 119 14.95 35.70 50.56
N HIS A 120 14.05 34.89 50.01
CA HIS A 120 12.79 34.54 50.67
C HIS A 120 13.02 33.73 51.94
N LYS A 121 13.97 32.77 51.93
CA LYS A 121 14.40 32.04 53.14
C LYS A 121 14.99 32.97 54.19
N ASP A 122 15.72 34.00 53.76
CA ASP A 122 16.31 35.03 54.63
C ASP A 122 15.29 36.13 55.02
N SER A 123 13.99 35.96 54.69
CA SER A 123 12.91 36.95 54.92
C SER A 123 13.15 38.32 54.25
N ALA A 124 14.03 38.38 53.26
CA ALA A 124 14.40 39.58 52.51
C ALA A 124 13.64 39.74 51.18
N ALA A 125 12.77 38.78 50.82
CA ALA A 125 11.88 38.85 49.66
C ALA A 125 10.47 38.33 50.01
N THR A 126 9.45 38.94 49.42
CA THR A 126 8.05 38.55 49.67
C THR A 126 7.68 37.23 48.99
N GLN A 127 6.61 36.58 49.45
CA GLN A 127 6.07 35.37 48.80
C GLN A 127 5.69 35.67 47.33
N GLU A 128 5.09 36.83 47.09
CA GLU A 128 4.70 37.28 45.75
C GLU A 128 5.92 37.42 44.82
N GLU A 129 7.02 38.02 45.29
CA GLU A 129 8.26 38.15 44.51
C GLU A 129 8.86 36.78 44.14
N PHE A 130 8.82 35.83 45.08
CA PHE A 130 9.27 34.46 44.82
C PHE A 130 8.39 33.76 43.78
N GLU A 131 7.06 33.83 43.91
CA GLU A 131 6.11 33.25 42.96
C GLU A 131 6.19 33.88 41.56
N ASN A 132 6.36 35.19 41.49
CA ASN A 132 6.58 35.92 40.24
C ASN A 132 7.86 35.46 39.53
N SER A 133 8.93 35.19 40.31
CA SER A 133 10.18 34.66 39.76
C SER A 133 10.02 33.22 39.24
N ALA A 134 9.18 32.40 39.91
CA ALA A 134 8.88 31.04 39.48
C ALA A 134 8.08 31.03 38.18
N THR A 135 7.07 31.90 38.08
CA THR A 135 6.28 32.08 36.86
C THR A 135 7.16 32.54 35.69
N SER A 136 8.04 33.52 35.93
CA SER A 136 9.01 34.00 34.93
C SER A 136 9.95 32.90 34.45
N LEU A 137 10.45 32.07 35.37
CA LEU A 137 11.28 30.91 35.04
C LEU A 137 10.52 29.90 34.18
N ASN A 138 9.26 29.61 34.53
CA ASN A 138 8.44 28.68 33.76
C ASN A 138 8.25 29.19 32.32
N SER A 139 7.86 30.46 32.14
CA SER A 139 7.71 31.08 30.82
C SER A 139 8.99 30.99 29.99
N ALA A 140 10.14 31.35 30.57
CA ALA A 140 11.44 31.27 29.88
C ALA A 140 11.81 29.82 29.52
N ARG A 141 11.49 28.84 30.39
CA ARG A 141 11.69 27.41 30.12
C ARG A 141 10.85 26.95 28.93
N GLN A 142 9.59 27.39 28.82
CA GLN A 142 8.75 27.02 27.68
C GLN A 142 9.26 27.59 26.37
N LEU A 143 9.71 28.86 26.36
CA LEU A 143 10.31 29.48 25.18
C LEU A 143 11.59 28.75 24.74
N TYR A 144 12.46 28.38 25.69
CA TYR A 144 13.64 27.55 25.41
C TYR A 144 13.27 26.20 24.79
N ASN A 145 12.24 25.53 25.32
CA ASN A 145 11.77 24.25 24.78
C ASN A 145 11.24 24.39 23.35
N ILE A 146 10.47 25.44 23.05
CA ILE A 146 9.95 25.72 21.70
C ILE A 146 11.12 25.90 20.72
N ALA A 147 12.09 26.76 21.06
CA ALA A 147 13.25 26.99 20.20
C ALA A 147 14.08 25.71 20.00
N ARG A 148 14.18 24.85 21.04
CA ARG A 148 14.86 23.56 20.97
C ARG A 148 14.15 22.60 20.02
N PHE A 149 12.83 22.52 20.08
CA PHE A 149 12.04 21.71 19.15
C PHE A 149 12.17 22.23 17.73
N ASN A 150 12.13 23.54 17.53
CA ASN A 150 12.31 24.13 16.20
C ASN A 150 13.66 23.72 15.59
N LYS A 151 14.74 23.74 16.38
CA LYS A 151 16.05 23.24 15.95
C LYS A 151 16.04 21.75 15.62
N GLN A 152 15.41 20.93 16.45
CA GLN A 152 15.31 19.49 16.21
C GLN A 152 14.56 19.18 14.91
N TYR A 153 13.46 19.89 14.64
CA TYR A 153 12.64 19.71 13.45
C TYR A 153 13.12 20.51 12.23
N ALA A 154 14.26 21.21 12.33
CA ALA A 154 14.98 21.79 11.20
C ALA A 154 15.80 20.75 10.42
N THR A 155 15.67 19.48 10.78
CA THR A 155 16.32 18.34 10.13
C THR A 155 15.30 17.24 9.86
N ILE A 156 15.36 16.63 8.68
CA ILE A 156 14.53 15.48 8.31
C ILE A 156 15.35 14.21 8.48
N TYR A 157 14.81 13.29 9.27
CA TYR A 157 15.29 11.92 9.38
C TYR A 157 14.27 10.94 8.80
N ALA A 158 14.74 9.84 8.24
CA ALA A 158 13.87 8.76 7.78
C ALA A 158 13.10 8.13 8.95
N ASN A 159 11.76 8.06 8.86
CA ASN A 159 10.92 7.45 9.90
C ASN A 159 10.91 5.90 9.83
N GLN A 160 11.29 5.34 8.69
CA GLN A 160 11.39 3.90 8.39
C GLN A 160 12.49 3.64 7.36
N SER A 161 12.92 2.38 7.24
CA SER A 161 13.87 1.98 6.19
C SER A 161 13.14 1.75 4.86
N GLY A 162 13.74 2.18 3.75
CA GLY A 162 13.02 2.34 2.50
C GLY A 162 13.86 2.83 1.33
N SER A 163 13.24 2.99 0.17
CA SER A 163 13.83 3.71 -0.96
C SER A 163 13.22 5.10 -1.06
N VAL A 164 14.03 6.08 -1.44
CA VAL A 164 13.53 7.42 -1.79
C VAL A 164 12.85 7.32 -3.15
N ILE A 165 11.53 7.53 -3.19
CA ILE A 165 10.75 7.50 -4.43
C ILE A 165 10.96 8.81 -5.18
N LYS A 166 10.80 9.92 -4.45
CA LYS A 166 10.78 11.25 -5.04
C LYS A 166 11.32 12.32 -4.10
N LYS A 167 12.01 13.28 -4.69
CA LYS A 167 12.54 14.49 -4.07
C LYS A 167 11.77 15.68 -4.64
N GLU A 168 10.88 16.24 -3.83
CA GLU A 168 9.93 17.29 -4.27
C GLU A 168 10.53 18.70 -4.21
N MET A 169 11.60 18.92 -3.45
CA MET A 169 12.23 20.23 -3.27
C MET A 169 13.73 20.19 -3.53
N SER A 170 14.32 21.36 -3.80
CA SER A 170 15.75 21.51 -4.09
C SER A 170 16.51 22.29 -3.02
N GLU A 171 17.84 22.13 -3.00
CA GLU A 171 18.71 22.95 -2.15
C GLU A 171 18.59 24.44 -2.51
N GLY A 172 18.60 25.30 -1.51
CA GLY A 172 18.39 26.75 -1.67
C GLY A 172 16.92 27.18 -1.77
N GLU A 173 15.98 26.25 -1.84
CA GLU A 173 14.55 26.56 -1.88
C GLU A 173 14.00 26.89 -0.49
N ILE A 174 13.00 27.78 -0.43
CA ILE A 174 12.26 28.07 0.80
C ILE A 174 11.15 27.03 0.95
N THR A 175 11.12 26.35 2.09
CA THR A 175 10.06 25.40 2.44
C THR A 175 9.25 25.91 3.62
N THR A 176 7.95 25.64 3.59
CA THR A 176 7.02 25.94 4.69
C THR A 176 6.74 24.68 5.50
N ALA A 177 6.36 24.86 6.76
CA ALA A 177 6.00 23.74 7.62
C ALA A 177 4.90 22.86 6.99
N GLY A 178 5.18 21.56 6.88
CA GLY A 178 4.25 20.57 6.30
C GLY A 178 4.36 20.37 4.79
N THR A 179 5.13 21.19 4.07
CA THR A 179 5.41 20.95 2.65
C THR A 179 6.28 19.70 2.49
N THR A 180 5.87 18.78 1.62
CA THR A 180 6.58 17.51 1.40
C THR A 180 7.91 17.77 0.72
N VAL A 181 8.99 17.24 1.27
CA VAL A 181 10.36 17.34 0.74
C VAL A 181 10.79 16.02 0.11
N TYR A 182 10.52 14.91 0.82
CA TYR A 182 10.81 13.57 0.35
C TYR A 182 9.59 12.67 0.46
N THR A 183 9.45 11.76 -0.49
CA THR A 183 8.54 10.62 -0.39
C THR A 183 9.36 9.34 -0.37
N ILE A 184 9.20 8.52 0.66
CA ILE A 184 9.89 7.22 0.80
C ILE A 184 8.87 6.08 0.81
N ASN A 185 9.19 4.95 0.19
CA ASN A 185 8.40 3.72 0.36
C ASN A 185 8.98 2.88 1.50
N ALA A 186 8.14 2.12 2.20
CA ALA A 186 8.66 1.05 3.07
C ALA A 186 9.35 -0.01 2.20
N SER A 187 10.60 -0.35 2.51
CA SER A 187 11.22 -1.58 1.98
C SER A 187 10.77 -2.76 2.83
N GLY A 188 9.51 -3.16 2.66
CA GLY A 188 8.99 -4.45 3.08
C GLY A 188 8.81 -5.34 1.85
N SER A 189 9.22 -6.61 1.91
CA SER A 189 9.02 -7.59 0.83
C SER A 189 7.54 -7.90 0.51
N GLU A 190 6.60 -7.29 1.22
CA GLU A 190 5.16 -7.57 1.19
C GLU A 190 4.29 -6.38 0.74
N ASP A 191 4.87 -5.25 0.35
CA ASP A 191 4.12 -3.99 0.10
C ASP A 191 3.94 -3.62 -1.37
N TRP A 192 4.15 -4.57 -2.28
CA TRP A 192 3.96 -4.36 -3.71
C TRP A 192 2.50 -4.60 -4.09
N VAL A 193 1.84 -3.56 -4.58
CA VAL A 193 0.46 -3.61 -5.05
C VAL A 193 0.43 -3.27 -6.53
N ILE A 194 -0.40 -3.95 -7.31
CA ILE A 194 -0.60 -3.62 -8.72
C ILE A 194 -1.96 -2.97 -8.89
N ARG A 195 -1.96 -1.73 -9.38
CA ARG A 195 -3.19 -1.01 -9.70
C ARG A 195 -3.52 -1.23 -11.17
N ILE A 196 -4.72 -1.74 -11.41
CA ILE A 196 -5.22 -2.09 -12.74
C ILE A 196 -6.50 -1.29 -12.98
N GLY A 197 -6.57 -0.62 -14.13
CA GLY A 197 -7.82 -0.03 -14.62
C GLY A 197 -8.59 -1.09 -15.42
N LEU A 198 -9.85 -1.33 -15.07
CA LEU A 198 -10.71 -2.30 -15.76
C LEU A 198 -12.00 -1.64 -16.26
N PRO A 199 -12.52 -2.03 -17.43
CA PRO A 199 -13.86 -1.66 -17.85
C PRO A 199 -14.93 -2.28 -16.94
N ASP A 200 -16.06 -1.60 -16.74
CA ASP A 200 -17.16 -2.02 -15.86
C ASP A 200 -17.61 -3.48 -16.09
N LYS A 201 -17.65 -3.91 -17.37
CA LYS A 201 -18.06 -5.27 -17.76
C LYS A 201 -17.13 -6.36 -17.21
N GLU A 202 -15.87 -6.05 -16.96
CA GLU A 202 -14.88 -6.96 -16.41
C GLU A 202 -14.75 -6.79 -14.90
N TRP A 203 -14.87 -5.55 -14.41
CA TRP A 203 -14.91 -5.23 -12.97
C TRP A 203 -15.98 -6.02 -12.21
N VAL A 204 -17.21 -6.11 -12.76
CA VAL A 204 -18.33 -6.86 -12.14
C VAL A 204 -18.04 -8.35 -11.96
N LYS A 205 -17.09 -8.91 -12.72
CA LYS A 205 -16.77 -10.34 -12.66
C LYS A 205 -15.76 -10.67 -11.56
N LEU A 206 -15.07 -9.68 -11.01
CA LEU A 206 -14.02 -9.87 -10.03
C LEU A 206 -14.53 -9.88 -8.60
N LYS A 207 -13.86 -10.66 -7.76
CA LYS A 207 -14.11 -10.73 -6.32
C LYS A 207 -12.80 -10.59 -5.56
N LYS A 208 -12.89 -10.01 -4.37
CA LYS A 208 -11.78 -9.99 -3.42
C LYS A 208 -11.38 -11.43 -3.10
N GLY A 209 -10.08 -11.73 -3.21
CA GLY A 209 -9.55 -13.08 -3.05
C GLY A 209 -9.31 -13.85 -4.36
N ASP A 210 -9.73 -13.32 -5.51
CA ASP A 210 -9.43 -13.95 -6.80
C ASP A 210 -7.92 -14.01 -7.03
N THR A 211 -7.44 -15.14 -7.55
CA THR A 211 -6.02 -15.33 -7.85
C THR A 211 -5.69 -14.76 -9.22
N ALA A 212 -4.60 -14.01 -9.30
CA ALA A 212 -4.05 -13.46 -10.53
C ALA A 212 -2.64 -14.00 -10.78
N THR A 213 -2.27 -14.08 -12.04
CA THR A 213 -0.88 -14.34 -12.45
C THR A 213 -0.33 -13.09 -13.10
N ILE A 214 0.79 -12.59 -12.58
CA ILE A 214 1.46 -11.40 -13.07
C ILE A 214 2.69 -11.82 -13.86
N THR A 215 2.87 -11.17 -15.00
CA THR A 215 4.09 -11.23 -15.81
C THR A 215 4.62 -9.82 -15.98
N THR A 216 5.94 -9.66 -16.00
CA THR A 216 6.59 -8.36 -16.21
C THR A 216 7.61 -8.51 -17.33
N ASP A 217 7.75 -7.47 -18.13
CA ASP A 217 8.82 -7.35 -19.13
C ASP A 217 10.22 -7.44 -18.49
N ALA A 218 10.41 -6.78 -17.34
CA ALA A 218 11.68 -6.76 -16.61
C ALA A 218 12.16 -8.15 -16.12
N TYR A 219 11.25 -9.11 -15.92
CA TYR A 219 11.57 -10.45 -15.41
C TYR A 219 11.26 -11.59 -16.39
N GLY A 220 11.02 -11.27 -17.67
CA GLY A 220 10.79 -12.25 -18.74
C GLY A 220 9.63 -13.22 -18.43
N ASP A 221 9.90 -14.53 -18.47
CA ASP A 221 8.90 -15.59 -18.28
C ASP A 221 8.52 -15.86 -16.81
N LYS A 222 9.06 -15.10 -15.86
CA LYS A 222 8.78 -15.32 -14.45
C LYS A 222 7.35 -14.90 -14.12
N LYS A 223 6.54 -15.88 -13.70
CA LYS A 223 5.16 -15.68 -13.27
C LYS A 223 5.10 -15.48 -11.76
N PHE A 224 4.51 -14.37 -11.32
CA PHE A 224 4.24 -14.09 -9.92
C PHE A 224 2.77 -14.34 -9.61
N LYS A 225 2.50 -15.00 -8.48
CA LYS A 225 1.12 -15.17 -8.00
C LYS A 225 0.71 -13.92 -7.23
N ALA A 226 -0.50 -13.45 -7.47
CA ALA A 226 -1.12 -12.37 -6.70
C ALA A 226 -2.57 -12.70 -6.38
N VAL A 227 -3.14 -11.89 -5.50
CA VAL A 227 -4.53 -12.00 -5.05
C VAL A 227 -5.15 -10.61 -5.10
N VAL A 228 -6.42 -10.54 -5.53
CA VAL A 228 -7.19 -9.29 -5.48
C VAL A 228 -7.43 -8.88 -4.03
N SER A 229 -6.77 -7.81 -3.59
CA SER A 229 -6.83 -7.30 -2.22
C SER A 229 -8.00 -6.33 -1.99
N GLU A 230 -8.28 -5.47 -2.97
CA GLU A 230 -9.29 -4.41 -2.92
C GLU A 230 -9.90 -4.21 -4.31
N ILE A 231 -11.19 -3.84 -4.33
CA ILE A 231 -11.95 -3.48 -5.53
C ILE A 231 -12.66 -2.17 -5.20
N GLY A 232 -12.44 -1.13 -6.00
CA GLY A 232 -13.01 0.21 -5.84
C GLY A 232 -13.61 0.72 -7.14
#